data_AF-A0A523S3M0-F1
#
_entry.id   AF-A0A523S3M0-F1
#
_cell.length_a   1.000
_cell.length_b   1.000
_cell.length_c   1.000
_cell.angle_alpha   90.00
_cell.angle_beta   90.00
_cell.angle_gamma   90.00
#
_symmetry.space_group_name_H-M   'P 1'
#
loop_
_entity.id
_entity.type
_entity.pdbx_description
1 polymer ?
#
loop_
_entity_poly.entity_id
_entity_poly.type
_entity_poly.pdbx_seq_one_letter_code
_entity_poly.pdbx_strand_id
1 'polypeptide(L)' 'MGLSPHEVVFLGDYEFDMLAGKRAGVVTILLRSSKQFTSENADLEINCITELVQMLS' A
#
# COMPACT_ATOMS: atom_id res chain seq x y z
N MET A 1 -9.98 12.02 -10.66
CA MET A 1 -10.30 12.59 -9.33
C MET A 1 -9.53 13.88 -9.01
N GLY A 2 -8.56 14.34 -9.82
CA GLY A 2 -7.90 15.64 -9.61
C GLY A 2 -7.03 15.74 -8.35
N LEU A 3 -6.82 14.61 -7.64
CA LEU A 3 -5.99 14.50 -6.45
C LEU A 3 -4.50 14.41 -6.84
N SER A 4 -3.64 14.98 -5.99
CA SER A 4 -2.20 14.77 -6.06
C SER A 4 -1.87 13.32 -5.64
N PRO A 5 -0.84 12.68 -6.24
CA PRO A 5 -0.39 11.36 -5.77
C PRO A 5 -0.02 11.32 -4.27
N HIS A 6 0.42 12.45 -3.70
CA HIS A 6 0.74 12.59 -2.27
C HIS A 6 -0.49 12.56 -1.35
N GLU A 7 -1.70 12.69 -1.91
CA GLU A 7 -2.97 12.62 -1.17
C GLU A 7 -3.61 11.22 -1.28
N VAL A 8 -2.93 10.27 -1.94
CA VAL A 8 -3.45 8.94 -2.25
C VAL A 8 -2.58 7.87 -1.62
N VAL A 9 -3.26 6.89 -1.04
CA VAL A 9 -2.65 5.64 -0.56
C VAL A 9 -3.18 4.49 -1.42
N PHE A 10 -2.28 3.64 -1.90
CA PHE A 10 -2.61 2.41 -2.60
C PHE A 10 -2.35 1.22 -1.68
N LEU A 11 -3.43 0.63 -1.19
CA LEU A 11 -3.43 -0.63 -0.44
C LEU A 11 -3.67 -1.81 -1.40
N GLY A 12 -2.78 -2.80 -1.39
CA GLY A 12 -2.90 -4.02 -2.20
C GLY A 12 -2.26 -5.23 -1.50
N ASP A 13 -2.55 -6.44 -1.96
CA ASP A 13 -2.09 -7.69 -1.34
C ASP A 13 -1.05 -8.43 -2.20
N TYR A 14 -0.64 -7.85 -3.32
CA TYR A 14 0.28 -8.47 -4.27
C TYR A 14 1.30 -7.50 -4.88
N GLU A 15 2.38 -8.06 -5.44
CA GLU A 15 3.50 -7.28 -5.98
C GLU A 15 3.09 -6.34 -7.12
N PHE A 16 2.10 -6.73 -7.92
CA PHE A 16 1.61 -5.87 -9.00
C PHE A 16 0.90 -4.61 -8.51
N ASP A 17 0.26 -4.65 -7.34
CA ASP A 17 -0.31 -3.46 -6.73
C ASP A 17 0.80 -2.51 -6.27
N MET A 18 1.85 -3.07 -5.66
CA MET A 18 2.99 -2.29 -5.17
C MET A 18 3.75 -1.64 -6.33
N LEU A 19 3.99 -2.40 -7.40
CA LEU A 19 4.62 -1.87 -8.61
C LEU A 19 3.75 -0.79 -9.28
N ALA A 20 2.44 -0.99 -9.35
CA ALA A 20 1.51 -0.04 -9.95
C ALA A 20 1.47 1.27 -9.14
N GLY A 21 1.31 1.18 -7.82
CA GLY A 21 1.30 2.34 -6.93
C GLY A 21 2.63 3.09 -6.94
N LYS A 22 3.77 2.37 -6.87
CA LYS A 22 5.09 3.00 -6.92
C LYS A 22 5.31 3.79 -8.20
N ARG A 23 4.86 3.24 -9.35
CA ARG A 23 4.92 3.93 -10.65
C ARG A 23 3.95 5.11 -10.76
N ALA A 24 2.82 5.04 -10.05
CA ALA A 24 1.89 6.17 -9.95
C ALA A 24 2.38 7.27 -9.00
N GLY A 25 3.45 7.02 -8.23
CA GLY A 25 4.02 7.98 -7.29
C GLY A 25 3.19 8.19 -6.02
N VAL A 26 2.32 7.23 -5.69
CA VAL A 26 1.49 7.24 -4.47
C VAL A 26 2.18 6.47 -3.35
N VAL A 27 1.74 6.67 -2.11
CA VAL A 27 2.20 5.85 -0.98
C VAL A 27 1.62 4.44 -1.12
N THR A 28 2.47 3.41 -1.08
CA THR A 28 2.07 2.01 -1.23
C THR A 28 2.05 1.28 0.11
N ILE A 29 0.98 0.52 0.35
CA ILE A 29 0.84 -0.31 1.55
C ILE A 29 0.55 -1.74 1.13
N LEU A 30 1.44 -2.66 1.51
CA LEU A 30 1.22 -4.09 1.32
C LEU A 30 0.39 -4.65 2.48
N LEU A 31 -0.79 -5.18 2.17
CA LEU A 31 -1.53 -6.05 3.05
C LEU A 31 -0.96 -7.47 2.95
N ARG A 32 -0.22 -7.89 3.97
CA ARG A 32 0.46 -9.17 3.97
C ARG A 32 -0.53 -10.32 3.85
N SER A 33 -0.19 -11.27 3.00
CA SER A 33 -0.93 -12.51 2.81
C SER A 33 0.04 -13.69 2.72
N SER A 34 -0.49 -14.91 2.67
CA SER A 34 0.34 -16.10 2.42
C SER A 34 0.98 -16.11 1.03
N LYS A 35 0.50 -15.28 0.09
CA LYS A 35 1.04 -15.16 -1.26
C LYS A 35 2.15 -14.13 -1.36
N GLN A 36 2.09 -13.07 -0.57
CA GLN A 36 3.08 -11.98 -0.55
C GLN A 36 3.26 -11.48 0.88
N PHE A 37 4.44 -11.71 1.45
CA PHE A 37 4.75 -11.29 2.82
C PHE A 37 5.53 -9.98 2.88
N THR A 38 6.32 -9.67 1.85
CA THR A 38 7.12 -8.44 1.77
C THR A 38 7.17 -7.89 0.35
N SER A 39 7.43 -6.60 0.15
CA SER A 39 7.70 -6.03 -1.17
C SER A 39 8.68 -4.86 -1.09
N GLU A 40 9.69 -4.83 -1.97
CA GLU A 40 10.60 -3.68 -2.09
C GLU A 40 9.89 -2.42 -2.60
N ASN A 41 8.71 -2.58 -3.20
CA ASN A 41 7.89 -1.50 -3.72
C ASN A 41 6.84 -1.01 -2.70
N ALA A 42 6.74 -1.63 -1.52
CA ALA A 42 5.87 -1.19 -0.44
C ALA A 42 6.58 -0.14 0.44
N ASP A 43 5.93 1.00 0.67
CA ASP A 43 6.41 1.98 1.65
C ASP A 43 6.05 1.57 3.09
N LEU A 44 4.98 0.78 3.26
CA LEU A 44 4.56 0.18 4.53
C LEU A 44 4.00 -1.23 4.31
N GLU A 45 4.17 -2.12 5.28
CA GLU A 45 3.59 -3.47 5.28
C GLU A 45 2.75 -3.67 6.54
N ILE A 46 1.52 -4.14 6.39
CA ILE A 46 0.56 -4.37 7.48
C ILE A 46 -0.01 -5.78 7.42
N ASN A 47 -0.41 -6.37 8.56
CA ASN A 47 -0.99 -7.71 8.55
C ASN A 47 -2.53 -7.70 8.39
N CYS A 48 -3.17 -6.58 8.72
CA CYS A 48 -4.61 -6.41 8.59
C CYS A 48 -5.02 -4.95 8.42
N ILE A 49 -6.16 -4.70 7.79
CA ILE A 49 -6.68 -3.35 7.51
C ILE A 49 -6.91 -2.53 8.80
N THR A 50 -7.17 -3.18 9.94
CA THR A 50 -7.35 -2.48 11.21
C THR A 50 -6.09 -1.76 11.67
N GLU A 51 -4.89 -2.22 11.31
CA GLU A 51 -3.63 -1.51 11.58
C GLU A 51 -3.61 -0.15 10.87
N LEU A 52 -4.09 -0.07 9.63
CA LEU A 52 -4.19 1.19 8.89
C LEU A 52 -5.16 2.16 9.54
N VAL A 53 -6.32 1.69 10.00
CA VAL A 53 -7.32 2.53 10.68
C VAL A 53 -6.74 3.12 11.99
N GLN A 54 -5.97 2.33 12.73
CA GLN A 54 -5.30 2.77 13.96
C GLN A 54 -4.24 3.85 13.70
N MET A 55 -3.58 3.85 12.54
CA MET A 55 -2.60 4.88 12.18
C MET A 55 -3.22 6.23 11.79
N LEU A 56 -4.51 6.25 11.42
CA LEU A 56 -5.25 7.45 11.04
C LEU A 56 -6.01 8.10 12.21
N SER A 57 -6.01 7.45 13.38
CA SER A 57 -6.69 7.88 14.60
C SER A 57 -5.79 8.79 15.44
#